data_AF-A0A098RZ35-F1
#
_entry.id   AF-A0A098RZ35-F1
#
_cell.length_a   1.000
_cell.length_b   1.000
_cell.length_c   1.000
_cell.angle_alpha   90.00
_cell.angle_beta   90.00
_cell.angle_gamma   90.00
#
_symmetry.space_group_name_H-M   'P 1'
#
loop_
_entity.id
_entity.type
_entity.pdbx_description
1 polymer ?
#
loop_
_entity_poly.entity_id
_entity_poly.type
_entity_poly.pdbx_seq_one_letter_code
_entity_poly.pdbx_strand_id
1 'polypeptide(L)'
;MKLRKKANLIIYRFREQGLEIFLVNADEKGTKWDLPQGAMDNDKSRTFIEDDRLIELDPVAQDSGDLENAIAVEGDWHEIPSLKSMLSEDAQYLKDKIKSMEKGTYFALKEAVKKVMPHQYEFLKELKDILVDRNSVKDL
;
A
#
# COMPACT_ATOMS: atom_id res chain seq x y z
N MET A 1 17.24 12.81 -14.94
CA MET A 1 16.36 13.22 -13.82
C MET A 1 15.36 12.10 -13.58
N LYS A 2 15.50 11.33 -12.50
CA LYS A 2 14.52 10.29 -12.15
C LYS A 2 13.36 10.97 -11.43
N LEU A 3 12.19 11.06 -12.06
CA LEU A 3 10.97 11.48 -11.37
C LEU A 3 10.64 10.40 -10.34
N ARG A 4 10.98 10.66 -9.07
CA ARG A 4 10.46 9.89 -7.93
C ARG A 4 8.96 10.19 -7.84
N LYS A 5 8.12 9.39 -8.50
CA LYS A 5 6.67 9.48 -8.32
C LYS A 5 6.33 8.92 -6.95
N LYS A 6 5.56 9.67 -6.18
CA LYS A 6 4.97 9.16 -4.93
C LYS A 6 3.88 8.18 -5.33
N ALA A 7 3.90 6.99 -4.76
CA ALA A 7 2.87 5.99 -4.94
C ALA A 7 2.41 5.48 -3.57
N ASN A 8 1.12 5.22 -3.44
CA ASN A 8 0.53 4.65 -2.25
C ASN A 8 0.81 3.14 -2.22
N LEU A 9 1.37 2.63 -1.13
CA LEU A 9 1.61 1.21 -0.96
C LEU A 9 0.47 0.62 -0.11
N ILE A 10 -0.13 -0.45 -0.58
CA ILE A 10 -1.23 -1.14 0.11
C ILE A 10 -0.78 -2.56 0.42
N ILE A 11 -0.40 -2.79 1.67
CA ILE A 11 0.00 -4.13 2.10
C ILE A 11 -1.24 -4.83 2.62
N TYR A 12 -1.63 -5.93 1.99
CA TYR A 12 -2.80 -6.70 2.38
C TYR A 12 -2.45 -8.15 2.69
N ARG A 13 -3.26 -8.79 3.53
CA ARG A 13 -3.11 -10.22 3.83
C ARG A 13 -4.44 -10.88 4.10
N PHE A 14 -4.53 -12.17 3.81
CA PHE A 14 -5.68 -13.00 4.16
C PHE A 14 -5.43 -13.70 5.50
N ARG A 15 -6.35 -13.52 6.45
CA ARG A 15 -6.40 -14.24 7.74
C ARG A 15 -7.79 -14.86 7.94
N GLU A 16 -8.00 -15.56 9.05
CA GLU A 16 -9.28 -16.19 9.40
C GLU A 16 -10.47 -15.22 9.38
N GLN A 17 -10.24 -13.93 9.68
CA GLN A 17 -11.28 -12.89 9.69
C GLN A 17 -11.50 -12.22 8.31
N GLY A 18 -10.76 -12.62 7.28
CA GLY A 18 -10.84 -12.10 5.91
C GLY A 18 -9.65 -11.22 5.50
N LEU A 19 -9.90 -10.31 4.56
CA LEU A 19 -8.89 -9.39 4.02
C LEU A 19 -8.55 -8.28 5.04
N GLU A 20 -7.28 -8.22 5.41
CA GLU A 20 -6.72 -7.17 6.24
C GLU A 20 -5.81 -6.25 5.43
N ILE A 21 -5.85 -4.95 5.73
CA ILE A 21 -5.06 -3.90 5.10
C ILE A 21 -4.18 -3.25 6.15
N PHE A 22 -2.91 -3.05 5.83
CA PHE A 22 -1.98 -2.34 6.68
C PHE A 22 -2.14 -0.83 6.53
N LEU A 23 -2.45 -0.15 7.63
CA LEU A 23 -2.52 1.30 7.69
C LEU A 23 -1.46 1.84 8.64
N VAL A 24 -0.92 3.01 8.29
CA VAL A 24 0.03 3.73 9.16
C VAL A 24 -0.66 4.94 9.78
N ASN A 25 -0.19 5.33 10.96
CA ASN A 25 -0.71 6.54 11.58
C ASN A 25 -0.03 7.76 10.97
N ALA A 26 -0.81 8.63 10.33
CA ALA A 26 -0.31 9.84 9.70
C ALA A 26 -0.12 11.00 10.69
N ASP A 27 -0.63 10.87 11.93
CA ASP A 27 -0.58 11.92 12.95
C ASP A 27 0.13 11.43 14.23
N GLU A 28 0.87 12.29 14.93
CA GLU A 28 1.47 11.92 16.22
C GLU A 28 0.41 11.57 17.28
N LYS A 29 -0.84 12.03 17.13
CA LYS A 29 -1.95 11.79 18.06
C LYS A 29 -2.71 10.49 17.81
N GLY A 30 -2.41 9.72 16.76
CA GLY A 30 -3.03 8.41 16.59
C GLY A 30 -4.40 8.40 15.89
N THR A 31 -4.96 9.56 15.52
CA THR A 31 -6.37 9.68 15.11
C THR A 31 -6.60 9.57 13.60
N LYS A 32 -5.59 9.84 12.77
CA LYS A 32 -5.69 9.74 11.32
C LYS A 32 -4.85 8.58 10.80
N TRP A 33 -5.52 7.67 10.10
CA TRP A 33 -4.88 6.51 9.49
C TRP A 33 -4.84 6.72 7.98
N ASP A 34 -3.74 6.32 7.40
CA ASP A 34 -3.45 6.58 5.99
C ASP A 34 -2.67 5.41 5.40
N LEU A 35 -2.64 5.32 4.08
CA LEU A 35 -1.85 4.31 3.40
C LEU A 35 -0.36 4.69 3.46
N PRO A 36 0.56 3.72 3.66
CA PRO A 36 1.98 4.02 3.62
C PRO A 36 2.39 4.50 2.22
N GLN A 37 2.71 5.78 2.07
CA GLN A 37 3.14 6.32 0.77
C GLN A 37 4.62 6.07 0.52
N GLY A 38 5.03 5.37 -0.54
CA GLY A 38 6.43 5.15 -0.92
C GLY A 38 6.90 6.04 -2.08
N ALA A 39 8.18 6.40 -2.08
CA ALA A 39 8.82 6.80 -3.32
C ALA A 39 9.11 5.51 -4.10
N MET A 40 8.37 5.25 -5.18
CA MET A 40 8.61 4.09 -6.02
C MET A 40 9.40 4.52 -7.25
N ASP A 41 10.60 3.98 -7.40
CA ASP A 41 11.28 3.92 -8.70
C ASP A 41 10.66 2.72 -9.42
N ASN A 42 9.70 2.99 -10.32
CA ASN A 42 8.83 1.99 -10.96
C ASN A 42 9.61 0.82 -11.63
N ASP A 43 10.88 1.07 -11.96
CA ASP A 43 11.81 0.13 -12.58
C ASP A 43 12.40 -0.87 -11.56
N LYS A 44 12.71 -0.40 -10.34
CA LYS A 44 13.31 -1.24 -9.30
C LYS A 44 12.27 -1.99 -8.49
N SER A 45 11.11 -1.39 -8.22
CA SER A 45 10.02 -1.99 -7.44
C SER A 45 9.57 -3.34 -8.01
N ARG A 46 9.42 -3.42 -9.34
CA ARG A 46 9.09 -4.65 -10.08
C ARG A 46 10.18 -5.71 -10.03
N THR A 47 11.44 -5.33 -9.77
CA THR A 47 12.56 -6.28 -9.69
C THR A 47 12.60 -7.00 -8.34
N PHE A 48 12.07 -6.38 -7.27
CA PHE A 48 12.20 -6.90 -5.90
C PHE A 48 10.95 -7.61 -5.38
N ILE A 49 9.77 -7.31 -5.92
CA ILE A 49 8.53 -7.99 -5.56
C ILE A 49 8.23 -8.98 -6.68
N GLU A 50 8.00 -10.25 -6.35
CA GLU A 50 7.53 -11.24 -7.34
C GLU A 50 6.27 -10.67 -8.00
N ASP A 51 6.32 -10.46 -9.32
CA ASP A 51 5.28 -9.79 -10.13
C ASP A 51 3.87 -10.35 -9.85
N ASP A 52 3.79 -11.65 -9.53
CA ASP A 52 2.54 -12.35 -9.22
C ASP A 52 1.83 -11.84 -7.94
N ARG A 53 2.59 -11.34 -6.95
CA ARG A 53 2.04 -10.85 -5.67
C ARG A 53 1.81 -9.35 -5.66
N LEU A 54 2.23 -8.66 -6.72
CA LEU A 54 2.05 -7.23 -6.88
C LEU A 54 0.78 -6.98 -7.70
N ILE A 55 -0.03 -6.04 -7.23
CA ILE A 55 -1.23 -5.57 -7.90
C ILE A 55 -1.05 -4.07 -8.10
N GLU A 56 -0.80 -3.66 -9.34
CA GLU A 56 -0.83 -2.24 -9.68
C GLU A 56 -2.28 -1.78 -9.76
N LEU A 57 -2.59 -0.72 -9.02
CA LEU A 57 -3.91 -0.11 -9.02
C LEU A 57 -3.94 1.08 -9.98
N ASP A 58 -5.13 1.36 -10.50
CA ASP A 58 -5.41 2.47 -11.37
C ASP A 58 -5.18 3.80 -10.60
N PRO A 59 -4.56 4.78 -11.26
CA PRO A 59 -4.26 6.06 -10.62
C PRO A 59 -5.53 6.84 -10.32
N VAL A 60 -5.67 7.30 -9.08
CA VAL A 60 -6.80 8.14 -8.65
C VAL A 60 -6.39 9.60 -8.63
N ALA A 61 -7.32 10.48 -8.96
CA ALA A 61 -7.10 11.91 -8.86
C ALA A 61 -7.21 12.35 -7.39
N GLN A 62 -6.15 12.98 -6.87
CA GLN A 62 -6.25 13.70 -5.60
C GLN A 62 -7.07 14.98 -5.75
N ASP A 63 -7.55 15.52 -4.62
CA ASP A 63 -8.16 16.85 -4.51
C ASP A 63 -7.29 17.97 -5.15
N SER A 64 -5.97 17.79 -5.17
CA SER A 64 -5.01 18.72 -5.78
C SER A 64 -5.00 18.69 -7.32
N GLY A 65 -5.64 17.69 -7.95
CA GLY A 65 -5.61 17.46 -9.39
C GLY A 65 -4.43 16.61 -9.89
N ASP A 66 -3.54 16.19 -9.00
CA ASP A 66 -2.46 15.24 -9.29
C ASP A 66 -2.99 13.79 -9.31
N LEU A 67 -2.49 13.00 -10.26
CA LEU A 67 -2.77 11.56 -10.32
C LEU A 67 -1.82 10.81 -9.38
N GLU A 68 -2.37 10.22 -8.32
CA GLU A 68 -1.65 9.32 -7.42
C GLU A 68 -1.77 7.88 -7.90
N ASN A 69 -0.63 7.19 -7.97
CA ASN A 69 -0.61 5.77 -8.28
C ASN A 69 -0.66 4.99 -6.97
N ALA A 70 -1.23 3.79 -6.99
CA ALA A 70 -1.16 2.88 -5.86
C ALA A 70 -0.73 1.48 -6.30
N ILE A 71 -0.04 0.79 -5.39
CA ILE A 71 0.44 -0.56 -5.60
C ILE A 71 0.07 -1.36 -4.37
N ALA A 72 -0.68 -2.43 -4.58
CA ALA A 72 -1.02 -3.39 -3.56
C ALA A 72 -0.09 -4.60 -3.61
N VAL A 73 0.25 -5.13 -2.44
CA VAL A 73 1.10 -6.32 -2.30
C VAL A 73 0.52 -7.24 -1.24
N GLU A 74 0.42 -8.52 -1.58
CA GLU A 74 0.05 -9.55 -0.62
C GLU A 74 1.23 -9.91 0.28
N GLY A 75 1.08 -9.73 1.59
CA GLY A 75 2.06 -10.22 2.56
C GLY A 75 2.05 -9.45 3.88
N ASP A 76 3.02 -9.80 4.74
CA ASP A 76 3.29 -9.05 5.95
C ASP A 76 4.47 -8.09 5.70
N TRP A 77 4.34 -6.82 6.08
CA TRP A 77 5.42 -5.85 5.92
C TRP A 77 6.73 -6.28 6.61
N HIS A 78 6.65 -7.06 7.70
CA HIS A 78 7.84 -7.61 8.35
C HIS A 78 8.53 -8.69 7.51
N GLU A 79 7.76 -9.43 6.71
CA GLU A 79 8.21 -10.54 5.88
C GLU A 79 8.61 -10.11 4.47
N ILE A 80 8.37 -8.85 4.08
CA ILE A 80 8.76 -8.33 2.77
C ILE A 80 10.10 -7.55 2.90
N PRO A 81 11.27 -8.22 2.84
CA PRO A 81 12.58 -7.56 2.89
C PRO A 81 12.76 -6.58 1.72
N SER A 82 12.13 -6.87 0.59
CA SER A 82 12.10 -6.03 -0.61
C SER A 82 11.53 -4.64 -0.37
N LEU A 83 10.52 -4.48 0.50
CA LEU A 83 9.95 -3.16 0.81
C LEU A 83 10.93 -2.31 1.62
N LYS A 84 11.65 -2.92 2.57
CA LYS A 84 12.71 -2.21 3.30
C LYS A 84 13.80 -1.75 2.34
N SER A 85 14.22 -2.60 1.41
CA SER A 85 15.22 -2.27 0.39
C SER A 85 14.75 -1.20 -0.60
N MET A 86 13.49 -1.23 -1.02
CA MET A 86 12.90 -0.18 -1.87
C MET A 86 12.86 1.19 -1.19
N LEU A 87 12.65 1.22 0.13
CA LEU A 87 12.65 2.45 0.93
C LEU A 87 14.07 2.88 1.35
N SER A 88 15.10 2.06 1.10
CA SER A 88 16.46 2.27 1.60
C SER A 88 17.30 3.27 0.80
N GLU A 89 16.81 3.83 -0.31
CA GLU A 89 17.60 4.81 -1.10
C GLU A 89 17.87 6.14 -0.35
N ASP A 90 17.16 6.44 0.74
CA ASP A 90 17.41 7.60 1.60
C ASP A 90 17.39 7.20 3.08
N ALA A 91 18.57 7.10 3.72
CA ALA A 91 18.72 6.62 5.10
C ALA A 91 17.97 7.46 6.16
N GLN A 92 17.78 8.76 5.89
CA GLN A 92 17.03 9.65 6.78
C GLN A 92 15.51 9.48 6.60
N TYR A 93 15.07 9.36 5.35
CA TYR A 93 13.67 9.05 5.02
C TYR A 93 13.26 7.66 5.53
N LEU A 94 14.20 6.69 5.51
CA LEU A 94 14.02 5.34 6.04
C LEU A 94 13.64 5.35 7.53
N LYS A 95 14.32 6.15 8.36
CA LYS A 95 14.08 6.14 9.82
C LYS A 95 12.68 6.63 10.20
N ASP A 96 12.25 7.76 9.64
CA ASP A 96 10.93 8.32 9.93
C ASP A 96 9.82 7.41 9.39
N LYS A 97 10.05 6.82 8.23
CA LYS A 97 9.06 5.97 7.56
C LYS A 97 8.94 4.59 8.18
N ILE A 98 10.07 4.00 8.62
CA ILE A 98 10.05 2.79 9.45
C ILE A 98 9.34 3.09 10.76
N LYS A 99 9.63 4.21 11.44
CA LYS A 99 8.91 4.57 12.67
C LYS A 99 7.40 4.70 12.47
N SER A 100 6.97 5.30 11.35
CA SER A 100 5.54 5.38 11.03
C SER A 100 4.94 4.02 10.68
N MET A 101 5.70 3.13 10.03
CA MET A 101 5.29 1.75 9.79
C MET A 101 5.27 0.90 11.07
N GLU A 102 6.19 1.10 12.01
CA GLU A 102 6.16 0.43 13.32
C GLU A 102 4.93 0.82 14.15
N LYS A 103 4.40 2.04 13.93
CA LYS A 103 3.12 2.50 14.48
C LYS A 103 1.91 2.04 13.65
N GLY A 104 2.14 1.43 12.49
CA GLY A 104 1.09 0.91 11.63
C GLY A 104 0.53 -0.40 12.16
N THR A 105 -0.72 -0.68 11.79
CA THR A 105 -1.37 -1.95 12.16
C THR A 105 -2.31 -2.41 11.06
N TYR A 106 -2.64 -3.69 11.10
CA TYR A 106 -3.59 -4.29 10.18
C TYR A 106 -5.01 -4.03 10.66
N PHE A 107 -5.85 -3.54 9.75
CA PHE A 107 -7.28 -3.40 9.96
C PHE A 107 -8.01 -4.24 8.93
N ALA A 108 -9.14 -4.83 9.31
CA ALA A 108 -10.04 -5.43 8.33
C ALA A 108 -10.40 -4.40 7.25
N LEU A 109 -10.51 -4.80 5.98
CA LEU A 109 -10.84 -3.91 4.85
C LEU A 109 -11.99 -2.94 5.18
N LYS A 110 -13.06 -3.46 5.80
CA LYS A 110 -14.24 -2.67 6.21
C LYS A 110 -13.93 -1.54 7.19
N GLU A 111 -12.94 -1.72 8.05
CA GLU A 111 -12.51 -0.74 9.04
C GLU A 111 -11.47 0.20 8.42
N ALA A 112 -10.59 -0.34 7.56
CA ALA A 112 -9.61 0.46 6.83
C ALA A 112 -10.30 1.52 5.97
N VAL A 113 -11.32 1.12 5.19
CA VAL A 113 -12.15 1.99 4.35
C VAL A 113 -12.77 3.16 5.12
N LYS A 114 -13.18 2.97 6.38
CA LYS A 114 -13.78 4.04 7.19
C LYS A 114 -12.75 5.02 7.77
N LYS A 115 -11.48 4.61 7.82
CA LYS A 115 -10.40 5.35 8.46
C LYS A 115 -9.56 6.14 7.47
N VAL A 116 -9.42 5.64 6.24
CA VAL A 116 -8.65 6.28 5.16
C VAL A 116 -9.42 7.43 4.50
N MET A 117 -8.71 8.23 3.71
CA MET A 117 -9.31 9.32 2.93
C MET A 117 -10.19 8.81 1.76
N PRO A 118 -11.10 9.65 1.21
CA PRO A 118 -12.02 9.24 0.13
C PRO A 118 -11.32 8.76 -1.14
N HIS A 119 -10.22 9.40 -1.54
CA HIS A 119 -9.43 8.96 -2.69
C HIS A 119 -8.75 7.60 -2.44
N GLN A 120 -8.37 7.33 -1.19
CA GLN A 120 -7.78 6.04 -0.80
C GLN A 120 -8.80 4.91 -0.74
N TYR A 121 -10.06 5.24 -0.46
CA TYR A 121 -11.16 4.28 -0.58
C TYR A 121 -11.28 3.73 -2.00
N GLU A 122 -11.05 4.55 -3.03
CA GLU A 122 -11.09 4.08 -4.42
C GLU A 122 -10.03 2.99 -4.67
N PHE A 123 -8.81 3.20 -4.20
CA PHE A 123 -7.76 2.18 -4.27
C PHE A 123 -8.15 0.88 -3.55
N LEU A 124 -8.75 0.97 -2.36
CA LEU A 124 -9.18 -0.22 -1.60
C LEU A 124 -10.35 -0.96 -2.27
N LYS A 125 -11.26 -0.21 -2.89
CA LYS A 125 -12.39 -0.75 -3.64
C LYS A 125 -11.89 -1.50 -4.87
N GLU A 126 -10.94 -0.91 -5.59
CA GLU A 126 -10.34 -1.51 -6.77
C GLU A 126 -9.51 -2.75 -6.42
N LEU A 127 -8.68 -2.67 -5.37
CA LEU A 127 -7.97 -3.84 -4.86
C LEU A 127 -8.92 -5.00 -4.57
N LYS A 128 -10.05 -4.71 -3.90
CA LYS A 128 -11.07 -5.73 -3.65
C LYS A 128 -11.63 -6.31 -4.96
N ASP A 129 -11.90 -5.47 -5.96
CA ASP A 129 -12.43 -5.88 -7.26
C ASP A 129 -11.45 -6.82 -7.98
N ILE A 130 -10.18 -6.42 -8.05
CA ILE A 130 -9.09 -7.23 -8.64
C ILE A 130 -8.93 -8.55 -7.89
N LEU A 131 -8.99 -8.55 -6.56
CA LEU A 131 -8.88 -9.77 -5.76
C LEU A 131 -10.04 -10.73 -6.00
N VAL A 132 -11.26 -10.20 -6.13
CA VAL A 132 -12.45 -11.01 -6.46
C VAL A 132 -12.31 -11.59 -7.86
N ASP A 133 -11.93 -10.76 -8.83
CA ASP A 133 -11.72 -11.20 -10.22
C ASP A 133 -10.64 -12.28 -10.31
N ARG A 134 -9.45 -12.02 -9.75
CA ARG A 134 -8.31 -12.95 -9.71
C ARG A 134 -8.67 -14.28 -9.04
N ASN A 135 -9.49 -14.25 -7.99
CA ASN A 135 -9.96 -15.46 -7.32
C ASN A 135 -11.04 -16.20 -8.14
N SER A 136 -11.87 -15.48 -8.89
CA SER A 136 -12.81 -16.07 -9.85
C SER A 136 -12.13 -16.72 -11.05
N VAL A 137 -10.98 -16.21 -11.52
CA VAL A 137 -10.23 -16.84 -12.63
C VAL A 137 -9.48 -18.11 -12.20
N LYS A 138 -9.19 -18.26 -10.90
CA LYS A 138 -8.53 -19.47 -10.34
C LYS A 138 -9.48 -20.67 -10.20
N ASP A 139 -10.78 -20.47 -10.36
CA ASP A 139 -11.82 -21.51 -10.22
C ASP A 139 -12.33 -22.04 -11.58
N LEU A 140 -11.58 -21.85 -12.68
CA LEU A 140 -11.87 -22.41 -14.02
C LEU A 140 -10.84 -23.45 -14.49
#